data_AF-A0A535SQX3-F1
#
_entry.id   AF-A0A535SQX3-F1
#
_cell.length_a   1.000
_cell.length_b   1.000
_cell.length_c   1.000
_cell.angle_alpha   90.00
_cell.angle_beta   90.00
_cell.angle_gamma   90.00
#
_symmetry.space_group_name_H-M   'P 1'
#
loop_
_entity.id
_entity.type
_entity.pdbx_description
1 polymer ?
#
loop_
_entity_poly.entity_id
_entity_poly.type
_entity_poly.pdbx_seq_one_letter_code
_entity_poly.pdbx_strand_id
1 'polypeptide(L)'
;GGNVACNSGGMRCVKYGVTADYVIGATVVLADGRVMRLGGKLRKRASGYRLLQLFVGSEGTLGIITEVIVKLVPLPRCRATAMVGFATVEEAGEAVSRALAAGHFPTAIEILDRGSLELVRDKLPPGFEPTLEAVLIVEQDGNDEEFVRLDLMRMVEVLDGADNRIAQSSLERDKLWDARRSYGKVLMAMPKNFFAEDVAVPIAEIPEMIRRVQELARQTGLRIVTVGHAGDGNLHPTILFTDEQRHLVSHAAAQIFRDALSLGGSVSAEHGLGALKRDFAEREHGPIAIELMRKMKAVLDPDGILNPHKIFPEQPATDEFLNAMPGWMPNPNRRPRRAELGL
;
A
#
# COMPACT_ATOMS: atom_id res chain seq x y z
N GLY A 1 6.12 10.50 13.77
CA GLY A 1 6.37 9.26 14.53
C GLY A 1 6.09 8.06 13.65
N GLY A 2 4.85 7.55 13.69
CA GLY A 2 4.41 6.34 12.96
C GLY A 2 4.83 6.28 11.49
N ASN A 3 4.46 7.27 10.67
CA ASN A 3 4.84 7.28 9.25
C ASN A 3 6.36 7.16 9.01
N VAL A 4 7.19 7.72 9.90
CA VAL A 4 8.64 7.58 9.80
C VAL A 4 9.06 6.16 10.18
N ALA A 5 8.53 5.64 11.29
CA ALA A 5 8.84 4.30 11.76
C ALA A 5 8.40 3.21 10.76
N CYS A 6 7.32 3.40 10.01
CA CYS A 6 6.84 2.45 8.99
C CYS A 6 7.30 2.81 7.56
N ASN A 7 8.03 3.92 7.37
CA ASN A 7 8.31 4.50 6.06
C ASN A 7 7.06 4.61 5.15
N SER A 8 5.93 5.07 5.71
CA SER A 8 4.64 5.02 5.03
C SER A 8 4.64 5.79 3.71
N GLY A 9 3.89 5.26 2.75
CA GLY A 9 3.60 5.86 1.46
C GLY A 9 2.19 6.46 1.38
N GLY A 10 1.60 6.35 0.20
CA GLY A 10 0.23 6.72 -0.11
C GLY A 10 0.07 7.18 -1.57
N MET A 11 -1.15 7.61 -1.93
CA MET A 11 -1.57 7.95 -3.31
C MET A 11 -0.66 8.90 -4.10
N ARG A 12 0.25 9.63 -3.44
CA ARG A 12 1.12 10.61 -4.11
C ARG A 12 2.59 10.23 -4.21
N CYS A 13 2.93 8.99 -3.85
CA CYS A 13 4.31 8.53 -3.87
C CYS A 13 4.90 8.50 -5.29
N VAL A 14 4.10 8.25 -6.32
CA VAL A 14 4.53 8.32 -7.73
C VAL A 14 5.25 9.64 -8.10
N LYS A 15 4.79 10.80 -7.61
CA LYS A 15 5.45 12.10 -7.87
C LYS A 15 6.37 12.55 -6.75
N TYR A 16 5.95 12.31 -5.51
CA TYR A 16 6.58 12.94 -4.34
C TYR A 16 7.54 12.01 -3.61
N GLY A 17 7.47 10.69 -3.81
CA GLY A 17 8.19 9.69 -3.04
C GLY A 17 7.52 9.40 -1.70
N VAL A 18 8.21 8.63 -0.86
CA VAL A 18 7.72 8.12 0.43
C VAL A 18 8.19 8.97 1.60
N THR A 19 7.79 8.62 2.83
CA THR A 19 8.18 9.37 4.03
C THR A 19 9.71 9.55 4.14
N ALA A 20 10.52 8.53 3.83
CA ALA A 20 11.99 8.59 3.86
C ALA A 20 12.57 9.74 3.03
N ASP A 21 11.95 10.08 1.91
CA ASP A 21 12.43 11.14 1.02
C ASP A 21 12.32 12.53 1.66
N TYR A 22 11.41 12.68 2.62
CA TYR A 22 11.12 13.95 3.27
C TYR A 22 11.82 14.13 4.61
N VAL A 23 12.20 13.05 5.28
CA VAL A 23 12.83 13.11 6.60
C VAL A 23 14.31 13.53 6.47
N ILE A 24 14.63 14.73 6.94
CA ILE A 24 15.98 15.31 6.91
C ILE A 24 16.62 15.40 8.30
N GLY A 25 15.86 15.11 9.35
CA GLY A 25 16.39 14.96 10.70
C GLY A 25 15.40 14.30 11.64
N ALA A 26 15.91 13.76 12.75
CA ALA A 26 15.10 13.17 13.80
C ALA A 26 15.82 13.22 15.15
N THR A 27 15.05 13.32 16.23
CA THR A 27 15.51 13.02 17.58
C THR A 27 14.99 11.64 17.97
N VAL A 28 15.88 10.76 18.39
CA VAL A 28 15.59 9.37 18.73
C VAL A 28 16.07 9.07 20.14
N VAL A 29 15.21 8.46 20.95
CA VAL A 29 15.57 7.88 22.26
C VAL A 29 15.91 6.41 22.06
N LEU A 30 17.13 6.01 22.42
CA LEU A 30 17.60 4.62 22.33
C LEU A 30 17.09 3.77 23.50
N ALA A 31 17.30 2.45 23.43
CA ALA A 31 16.85 1.50 24.46
C ALA A 31 17.40 1.84 25.86
N ASP A 32 18.65 2.33 25.93
CA ASP A 32 19.32 2.75 27.16
C ASP A 32 18.98 4.18 27.61
N GLY A 33 18.00 4.83 26.97
CA GLY A 33 17.55 6.18 27.29
C GLY A 33 18.42 7.31 26.73
N ARG A 34 19.55 7.02 26.05
CA ARG A 34 20.33 8.07 25.39
C ARG A 34 19.53 8.73 24.28
N VAL A 35 19.70 10.05 24.16
CA VAL A 35 19.06 10.86 23.11
C VAL A 35 20.05 11.10 21.98
N MET A 36 19.74 10.58 20.80
CA MET A 36 20.51 10.78 19.58
C MET A 36 19.80 11.76 18.64
N ARG A 37 20.52 12.79 18.19
CA ARG A 37 20.03 13.77 17.20
C ARG A 37 20.69 13.53 15.86
N LEU A 38 19.87 13.25 14.85
CA LEU A 38 20.30 12.89 13.51
C LEU A 38 19.87 13.94 12.49
N GLY A 39 20.74 14.19 11.51
CA GLY A 39 20.44 15.13 10.42
C GLY A 39 20.34 16.58 10.90
N GLY A 40 19.36 17.30 10.37
CA GLY A 40 19.09 18.71 10.69
C GLY A 40 18.54 19.49 9.50
N LYS A 41 18.52 20.82 9.61
CA LYS A 41 18.01 21.72 8.55
C LYS A 41 18.98 21.90 7.36
N LEU A 42 20.18 21.33 7.44
CA LEU A 42 21.19 21.43 6.38
C LEU A 42 20.80 20.54 5.19
N ARG A 43 20.81 21.12 3.99
CA ARG A 43 20.47 20.39 2.75
C ARG A 43 21.57 19.43 2.28
N LYS A 44 22.83 19.73 2.57
CA LYS A 44 23.98 18.93 2.15
C LYS A 44 24.81 18.55 3.36
N ARG A 45 25.11 17.25 3.50
CA ARG A 45 25.99 16.69 4.51
C ARG A 45 26.61 15.41 3.96
N ALA A 46 27.93 15.33 3.99
CA ALA A 46 28.70 14.18 3.53
C ALA A 46 29.76 13.73 4.56
N SER A 47 29.56 14.10 5.83
CA SER A 47 30.45 13.73 6.94
C SER A 47 29.80 12.64 7.79
N GLY A 48 30.45 11.48 7.85
CA GLY A 48 29.99 10.30 8.59
C GLY A 48 28.85 9.52 7.92
N TYR A 49 28.35 8.50 8.62
CA TYR A 49 27.25 7.65 8.12
C TYR A 49 25.88 8.34 8.20
N ARG A 50 25.01 8.01 7.25
CA ARG A 50 23.61 8.52 7.21
C ARG A 50 22.69 7.70 8.13
N LEU A 51 23.00 7.70 9.43
CA LEU A 51 22.29 6.89 10.44
C LEU A 51 20.78 7.17 10.53
N LEU A 52 20.33 8.35 10.11
CA LEU A 52 18.90 8.69 10.06
C LEU A 52 18.06 7.63 9.35
N GLN A 53 18.59 7.07 8.26
CA GLN A 53 17.87 6.09 7.44
C GLN A 53 17.73 4.72 8.13
N LEU A 54 18.53 4.42 9.16
CA LEU A 54 18.33 3.21 9.96
C LEU A 54 17.02 3.26 10.76
N PHE A 55 16.56 4.46 11.13
CA PHE A 55 15.36 4.64 11.96
C PHE A 55 14.09 4.82 11.13
N VAL A 56 14.22 5.12 9.84
CA VAL A 56 13.07 5.19 8.93
C VAL A 56 12.74 3.78 8.47
N GLY A 57 11.50 3.32 8.67
CA GLY A 57 11.12 1.93 8.41
C GLY A 57 11.52 0.93 9.51
N SER A 58 12.10 1.39 10.63
CA SER A 58 12.57 0.49 11.70
C SER A 58 11.44 -0.07 12.59
N GLU A 59 10.21 0.37 12.39
CA GLU A 59 9.01 0.06 13.19
C GLU A 59 9.22 0.20 14.71
N GLY A 60 10.04 1.17 15.14
CA GLY A 60 10.36 1.38 16.55
C GLY A 60 11.22 0.29 17.20
N THR A 61 11.77 -0.66 16.44
CA THR A 61 12.65 -1.72 16.95
C THR A 61 14.06 -1.22 17.27
N LEU A 62 14.49 -0.07 16.77
CA LEU A 62 15.85 0.46 16.98
C LEU A 62 15.89 1.68 17.89
N GLY A 63 14.74 2.29 18.19
CA GLY A 63 14.63 3.50 18.99
C GLY A 63 13.25 4.14 18.88
N ILE A 64 12.94 5.05 19.80
CA ILE A 64 11.69 5.81 19.81
C ILE A 64 11.93 7.19 19.20
N ILE A 65 11.33 7.46 18.05
CA ILE A 65 11.41 8.76 17.39
C ILE A 65 10.50 9.76 18.12
N THR A 66 11.08 10.82 18.69
CA THR A 66 10.37 11.85 19.46
C THR A 66 10.20 13.17 18.72
N GLU A 67 11.13 13.51 17.82
CA GLU A 67 11.05 14.70 16.98
C GLU A 67 11.45 14.36 15.54
N VAL A 68 10.85 15.03 14.56
CA VAL A 68 11.14 14.84 13.14
C VAL A 68 11.27 16.19 12.47
N ILE A 69 12.29 16.34 11.62
CA ILE A 69 12.45 17.46 10.71
C ILE A 69 12.19 16.95 9.30
N VAL A 70 11.20 17.53 8.63
CA VAL A 70 10.84 17.19 7.25
C VAL A 70 11.13 18.35 6.30
N LYS A 71 11.49 18.03 5.05
CA LYS A 71 11.45 19.00 3.95
C LYS A 71 9.99 19.34 3.65
N LEU A 72 9.71 20.58 3.29
CA LEU A 72 8.40 20.99 2.79
C LEU A 72 8.49 21.19 1.28
N VAL A 73 7.38 20.93 0.60
CA VAL A 73 7.19 21.29 -0.82
C VAL A 73 6.18 22.43 -0.92
N PRO A 74 6.33 23.34 -1.89
CA PRO A 74 5.32 24.36 -2.16
C PRO A 74 3.95 23.73 -2.40
N LEU A 75 2.89 24.34 -1.87
CA LEU A 75 1.53 23.90 -2.13
C LEU A 75 1.18 24.20 -3.60
N PRO A 76 0.82 23.19 -4.41
CA PRO A 76 0.35 23.40 -5.78
C PRO A 76 -0.93 24.23 -5.80
N ARG A 77 -1.04 25.17 -6.75
CA ARG A 77 -2.20 26.08 -6.87
C ARG A 77 -3.38 25.45 -7.59
N CYS A 78 -3.13 24.51 -8.49
CA CYS A 78 -4.15 23.88 -9.31
C CYS A 78 -3.95 22.37 -9.38
N ARG A 79 -5.05 21.66 -9.67
CA ARG A 79 -5.09 20.21 -9.90
C ARG A 79 -6.13 19.89 -10.96
N ALA A 80 -5.82 18.93 -11.81
CA ALA A 80 -6.74 18.35 -12.76
C ALA A 80 -6.81 16.83 -12.54
N THR A 81 -7.98 16.24 -12.74
CA THR A 81 -8.21 14.81 -12.52
C THR A 81 -9.00 14.23 -13.67
N ALA A 82 -8.65 13.01 -14.05
CA ALA A 82 -9.43 12.21 -14.98
C ALA A 82 -9.71 10.82 -14.41
N MET A 83 -10.77 10.21 -14.92
CA MET A 83 -11.09 8.81 -14.72
C MET A 83 -11.09 8.14 -16.09
N VAL A 84 -10.49 6.95 -16.19
CA VAL A 84 -10.32 6.21 -17.46
C VAL A 84 -10.75 4.76 -17.24
N GLY A 85 -11.64 4.25 -18.08
CA GLY A 85 -12.22 2.91 -17.99
C GLY A 85 -11.57 1.94 -18.99
N PHE A 86 -11.42 0.69 -18.57
CA PHE A 86 -10.77 -0.37 -19.36
C PHE A 86 -11.64 -1.63 -19.44
N ALA A 87 -11.53 -2.33 -20.57
CA ALA A 87 -12.29 -3.54 -20.83
C ALA A 87 -11.62 -4.78 -20.20
N THR A 88 -10.33 -4.70 -19.88
CA THR A 88 -9.60 -5.70 -19.09
C THR A 88 -8.72 -5.03 -18.04
N VAL A 89 -8.28 -5.79 -17.03
CA VAL A 89 -7.37 -5.24 -16.02
C VAL A 89 -5.93 -5.17 -16.55
N GLU A 90 -5.58 -6.08 -17.45
CA GLU A 90 -4.33 -6.10 -18.18
C GLU A 90 -4.13 -4.81 -18.97
N GLU A 91 -5.14 -4.37 -19.73
CA GLU A 91 -5.13 -3.09 -20.44
C GLU A 91 -4.85 -1.90 -19.51
N ALA A 92 -5.47 -1.90 -18.32
CA ALA A 92 -5.26 -0.84 -17.33
C ALA A 92 -3.83 -0.83 -16.78
N GLY A 93 -3.26 -1.99 -16.45
CA GLY A 93 -1.88 -2.09 -15.97
C GLY A 93 -0.85 -1.75 -17.05
N GLU A 94 -1.09 -2.16 -18.29
CA GLU A 94 -0.27 -1.75 -19.44
C GLU A 94 -0.35 -0.24 -19.68
N ALA A 95 -1.53 0.37 -19.54
CA ALA A 95 -1.72 1.81 -19.66
C ALA A 95 -0.88 2.60 -18.64
N VAL A 96 -0.83 2.14 -17.39
CA VAL A 96 0.04 2.73 -16.35
C VAL A 96 1.50 2.70 -16.78
N SER A 97 1.98 1.53 -17.23
CA SER A 97 3.36 1.36 -17.70
C SER A 97 3.68 2.26 -18.89
N ARG A 98 2.77 2.35 -19.88
CA ARG A 98 2.92 3.24 -21.05
C ARG A 98 2.99 4.71 -20.65
N ALA A 99 2.09 5.18 -19.77
CA ALA A 99 2.04 6.57 -19.34
C ALA A 99 3.33 7.01 -18.64
N LEU A 100 3.83 6.18 -17.71
CA LEU A 100 5.08 6.48 -17.01
C LEU A 100 6.30 6.40 -17.93
N ALA A 101 6.35 5.42 -18.84
CA ALA A 101 7.42 5.30 -19.84
C ALA A 101 7.45 6.48 -20.83
N ALA A 102 6.28 7.08 -21.12
CA ALA A 102 6.16 8.30 -21.91
C ALA A 102 6.61 9.57 -21.15
N GLY A 103 7.00 9.44 -19.88
CA GLY A 103 7.51 10.54 -19.06
C GLY A 103 6.42 11.33 -18.32
N HIS A 104 5.18 10.82 -18.27
CA HIS A 104 4.17 11.39 -17.40
C HIS A 104 4.40 10.93 -15.95
N PHE A 105 4.57 11.88 -15.03
CA PHE A 105 4.69 11.61 -13.60
C PHE A 105 3.53 12.30 -12.87
N PRO A 106 2.32 11.71 -12.92
CA PRO A 106 1.16 12.29 -12.28
C PRO A 106 1.33 12.28 -10.76
N THR A 107 0.55 13.10 -10.08
CA THR A 107 0.50 13.10 -8.61
C THR A 107 -0.20 11.89 -8.03
N ALA A 108 -1.04 11.21 -8.81
CA ALA A 108 -1.69 9.97 -8.44
C ALA A 108 -2.10 9.23 -9.71
N ILE A 109 -2.02 7.90 -9.66
CA ILE A 109 -2.64 6.99 -10.63
C ILE A 109 -3.08 5.75 -9.85
N GLU A 110 -4.37 5.74 -9.55
CA GLU A 110 -5.01 4.72 -8.72
C GLU A 110 -5.76 3.74 -9.60
N ILE A 111 -5.70 2.45 -9.28
CA ILE A 111 -6.47 1.41 -9.96
C ILE A 111 -7.57 0.88 -9.05
N LEU A 112 -8.74 0.61 -9.62
CA LEU A 112 -9.82 -0.16 -9.00
C LEU A 112 -10.24 -1.25 -9.99
N ASP A 113 -10.20 -2.51 -9.56
CA ASP A 113 -10.73 -3.62 -10.34
C ASP A 113 -12.26 -3.68 -10.29
N ARG A 114 -12.86 -4.50 -11.15
CA ARG A 114 -14.31 -4.72 -11.22
C ARG A 114 -14.93 -5.03 -9.87
N GLY A 115 -14.29 -5.93 -9.12
CA GLY A 115 -14.75 -6.35 -7.81
C GLY A 115 -14.85 -5.18 -6.83
N SER A 116 -13.90 -4.24 -6.89
CA SER A 116 -13.89 -3.00 -6.11
C SER A 116 -14.93 -2.02 -6.62
N LEU A 117 -15.08 -1.85 -7.94
CA LEU A 117 -16.11 -1.00 -8.56
C LEU A 117 -17.53 -1.42 -8.14
N GLU A 118 -17.79 -2.72 -8.05
CA GLU A 118 -19.06 -3.22 -7.54
C GLU A 118 -19.34 -2.80 -6.09
N LEU A 119 -18.32 -2.81 -5.23
CA LEU A 119 -18.48 -2.41 -3.82
C LEU A 119 -18.81 -0.92 -3.72
N VAL A 120 -18.19 -0.09 -4.55
CA VAL A 120 -18.34 1.37 -4.52
C VAL A 120 -19.29 1.90 -5.58
N ARG A 121 -20.17 1.05 -6.14
CA ARG A 121 -21.05 1.38 -7.28
C ARG A 121 -21.81 2.69 -7.11
N ASP A 122 -22.37 2.92 -5.93
CA ASP A 122 -23.18 4.12 -5.62
C ASP A 122 -22.35 5.41 -5.51
N LYS A 123 -21.03 5.29 -5.60
CA LYS A 123 -20.05 6.39 -5.57
C LYS A 123 -19.41 6.62 -6.93
N LEU A 124 -19.71 5.80 -7.92
CA LEU A 124 -19.18 5.95 -9.27
C LEU A 124 -19.97 7.01 -10.04
N PRO A 125 -19.29 7.84 -10.83
CA PRO A 125 -19.97 8.75 -11.75
C PRO A 125 -20.59 7.95 -12.92
N PRO A 126 -21.64 8.46 -13.59
CA PRO A 126 -22.29 7.77 -14.71
C PRO A 126 -21.29 7.36 -15.80
N GLY A 127 -21.45 6.26 -16.50
CA GLY A 127 -20.52 5.78 -17.54
C GLY A 127 -19.31 4.99 -17.02
N PHE A 128 -19.08 4.96 -15.70
CA PHE A 128 -18.04 4.14 -15.06
C PHE A 128 -18.64 3.01 -14.23
N GLU A 129 -19.81 2.50 -14.64
CA GLU A 129 -20.49 1.41 -13.96
C GLU A 129 -19.67 0.09 -14.04
N PRO A 130 -19.96 -0.93 -13.20
CA PRO A 130 -19.25 -2.22 -13.18
C PRO A 130 -19.46 -3.14 -14.39
N THR A 131 -19.63 -2.55 -15.58
CA THR A 131 -19.44 -3.18 -16.89
C THR A 131 -17.98 -3.13 -17.35
N LEU A 132 -17.18 -2.25 -16.74
CA LEU A 132 -15.74 -2.17 -16.92
C LEU A 132 -15.01 -3.18 -16.02
N GLU A 133 -13.88 -3.71 -16.49
CA GLU A 133 -13.05 -4.62 -15.68
C GLU A 133 -12.07 -3.87 -14.78
N ALA A 134 -11.66 -2.65 -15.16
CA ALA A 134 -10.86 -1.77 -14.34
C ALA A 134 -11.13 -0.30 -14.63
N VAL A 135 -10.85 0.55 -13.64
CA VAL A 135 -10.80 2.00 -13.79
C VAL A 135 -9.49 2.53 -13.23
N LEU A 136 -8.90 3.49 -13.93
CA LEU A 136 -7.83 4.33 -13.42
C LEU A 136 -8.36 5.70 -13.04
N ILE A 137 -7.95 6.21 -11.87
CA ILE A 137 -8.12 7.61 -11.48
C ILE A 137 -6.75 8.26 -11.50
N VAL A 138 -6.59 9.29 -12.32
CA VAL A 138 -5.32 10.00 -12.49
C VAL A 138 -5.45 11.47 -12.11
N GLU A 139 -4.48 12.00 -11.36
CA GLU A 139 -4.46 13.40 -10.95
C GLU A 139 -3.10 14.03 -11.27
N GLN A 140 -3.11 15.23 -11.83
CA GLN A 140 -1.94 16.07 -11.99
C GLN A 140 -2.09 17.36 -11.18
N ASP A 141 -1.00 17.85 -10.61
CA ASP A 141 -0.94 19.13 -9.90
C ASP A 141 0.19 20.03 -10.42
N GLY A 142 0.04 21.32 -10.15
CA GLY A 142 1.01 22.32 -10.54
C GLY A 142 0.63 23.73 -10.11
N ASN A 143 1.28 24.71 -10.71
CA ASN A 143 1.08 26.13 -10.43
C ASN A 143 0.50 26.92 -11.61
N ASP A 144 0.30 26.26 -12.74
CA ASP A 144 -0.28 26.80 -13.96
C ASP A 144 -1.42 25.87 -14.41
N GLU A 145 -2.64 26.39 -14.42
CA GLU A 145 -3.85 25.60 -14.67
C GLU A 145 -3.93 25.05 -16.10
N GLU A 146 -3.51 25.84 -17.08
CA GLU A 146 -3.54 25.43 -18.49
C GLU A 146 -2.54 24.31 -18.74
N PHE A 147 -1.32 24.45 -18.22
CA PHE A 147 -0.29 23.42 -18.31
C PHE A 147 -0.73 22.12 -17.63
N VAL A 148 -1.24 22.19 -16.40
CA VAL A 148 -1.70 21.00 -15.65
C VAL A 148 -2.82 20.27 -16.40
N ARG A 149 -3.76 21.01 -16.98
CA ARG A 149 -4.86 20.42 -17.74
C ARG A 149 -4.37 19.80 -19.05
N LEU A 150 -3.48 20.47 -19.78
CA LEU A 150 -2.92 19.96 -21.04
C LEU A 150 -2.07 18.71 -20.83
N ASP A 151 -1.25 18.68 -19.77
CA ASP A 151 -0.43 17.53 -19.42
C ASP A 151 -1.30 16.32 -19.02
N LEU A 152 -2.37 16.55 -18.25
CA LEU A 152 -3.36 15.51 -17.96
C LEU A 152 -4.03 14.99 -19.23
N MET A 153 -4.43 15.86 -20.16
CA MET A 153 -5.05 15.44 -21.43
C MET A 153 -4.12 14.54 -22.24
N ARG A 154 -2.85 14.90 -22.37
CA ARG A 154 -1.83 14.08 -23.05
C ARG A 154 -1.66 12.72 -22.37
N MET A 155 -1.65 12.70 -21.05
CA MET A 155 -1.58 11.44 -20.30
C MET A 155 -2.81 10.58 -20.56
N VAL A 156 -4.02 11.15 -20.56
CA VAL A 156 -5.27 10.42 -20.87
C VAL A 156 -5.25 9.84 -22.29
N GLU A 157 -4.71 10.56 -23.26
CA GLU A 157 -4.51 10.05 -24.63
C GLU A 157 -3.57 8.84 -24.66
N VAL A 158 -2.47 8.86 -23.89
CA VAL A 158 -1.51 7.75 -23.80
C VAL A 158 -2.06 6.55 -23.03
N LEU A 159 -2.92 6.80 -22.03
CA LEU A 159 -3.61 5.74 -21.28
C LEU A 159 -4.51 4.92 -22.21
N ASP A 160 -5.17 5.56 -23.18
CA ASP A 160 -5.93 4.91 -24.26
C ASP A 160 -6.99 3.93 -23.72
N GLY A 161 -7.86 4.43 -22.84
CA GLY A 161 -8.99 3.65 -22.29
C GLY A 161 -10.24 3.72 -23.15
N ALA A 162 -11.14 2.75 -22.97
CA ALA A 162 -12.40 2.62 -23.71
C ALA A 162 -13.39 3.77 -23.43
N ASP A 163 -13.33 4.34 -22.23
CA ASP A 163 -14.05 5.58 -21.87
C ASP A 163 -13.14 6.43 -20.98
N ASN A 164 -13.29 7.74 -21.02
CA ASN A 164 -12.59 8.65 -20.14
C ASN A 164 -13.40 9.90 -19.81
N ARG A 165 -13.08 10.48 -18.65
CA ARG A 165 -13.69 11.73 -18.19
C ARG A 165 -12.66 12.60 -17.51
N ILE A 166 -12.43 13.78 -18.07
CA ILE A 166 -11.62 14.82 -17.45
C ILE A 166 -12.55 15.78 -16.72
N ALA A 167 -12.32 15.97 -15.42
CA ALA A 167 -13.14 16.85 -14.60
C ALA A 167 -13.03 18.32 -15.08
N GLN A 168 -14.19 18.97 -15.25
CA GLN A 168 -14.31 20.37 -15.68
C GLN A 168 -14.44 21.34 -14.49
N SER A 169 -14.51 20.82 -13.26
CA SER A 169 -14.63 21.63 -12.04
C SER A 169 -14.06 20.91 -10.83
N SER A 170 -13.83 21.65 -9.74
CA SER A 170 -13.44 21.06 -8.45
C SER A 170 -14.48 20.07 -7.92
N LEU A 171 -15.76 20.35 -8.12
CA LEU A 171 -16.86 19.47 -7.70
C LEU A 171 -16.84 18.15 -8.48
N GLU A 172 -16.62 18.20 -9.79
CA GLU A 172 -16.52 17.00 -10.61
C GLU A 172 -15.28 16.19 -10.25
N ARG A 173 -14.14 16.85 -10.01
CA ARG A 173 -12.93 16.18 -9.51
C ARG A 173 -13.21 15.43 -8.21
N ASP A 174 -13.89 16.05 -7.25
CA ASP A 174 -14.21 15.40 -5.99
C ASP A 174 -15.16 14.20 -6.18
N LYS A 175 -16.08 14.26 -7.16
CA LYS A 175 -16.91 13.12 -7.55
C LYS A 175 -16.09 11.97 -8.16
N LEU A 176 -15.14 12.25 -9.04
CA LEU A 176 -14.27 11.21 -9.62
C LEU A 176 -13.48 10.47 -8.52
N TRP A 177 -13.08 11.18 -7.47
CA TRP A 177 -12.35 10.60 -6.35
C TRP A 177 -13.22 9.89 -5.30
N ASP A 178 -14.55 10.09 -5.30
CA ASP A 178 -15.42 9.64 -4.20
C ASP A 178 -15.36 8.12 -4.02
N ALA A 179 -15.45 7.36 -5.11
CA ALA A 179 -15.32 5.90 -5.10
C ALA A 179 -14.04 5.42 -4.39
N ARG A 180 -12.88 5.93 -4.79
CA ARG A 180 -11.58 5.53 -4.22
C ARG A 180 -11.39 5.96 -2.77
N ARG A 181 -11.86 7.16 -2.40
CA ARG A 181 -11.79 7.70 -1.03
C ARG A 181 -12.78 7.00 -0.09
N SER A 182 -13.91 6.55 -0.61
CA SER A 182 -14.96 5.89 0.16
C SER A 182 -14.74 4.38 0.30
N TYR A 183 -13.91 3.75 -0.54
CA TYR A 183 -13.64 2.31 -0.55
C TYR A 183 -13.42 1.71 0.86
N GLY A 184 -12.49 2.25 1.65
CA GLY A 184 -12.21 1.73 2.99
C GLY A 184 -13.41 1.84 3.95
N LYS A 185 -14.22 2.91 3.83
CA LYS A 185 -15.44 3.08 4.63
C LYS A 185 -16.51 2.09 4.22
N VAL A 186 -16.66 1.84 2.92
CA VAL A 186 -17.58 0.83 2.38
C VAL A 186 -17.18 -0.54 2.90
N LEU A 187 -15.91 -0.92 2.77
CA LEU A 187 -15.38 -2.20 3.25
C LEU A 187 -15.67 -2.43 4.73
N MET A 188 -15.42 -1.42 5.58
CA MET A 188 -15.66 -1.49 7.02
C MET A 188 -17.15 -1.57 7.40
N ALA A 189 -18.05 -1.11 6.53
CA ALA A 189 -19.49 -1.15 6.76
C ALA A 189 -20.15 -2.44 6.25
N MET A 190 -19.41 -3.28 5.51
CA MET A 190 -19.93 -4.54 4.99
C MET A 190 -20.14 -5.56 6.12
N PRO A 191 -21.20 -6.39 6.06
CA PRO A 191 -21.44 -7.44 7.05
C PRO A 191 -20.51 -8.66 6.89
N LYS A 192 -19.49 -8.58 6.02
CA LYS A 192 -18.58 -9.69 5.70
C LYS A 192 -17.25 -9.50 6.41
N ASN A 193 -16.59 -10.61 6.72
CA ASN A 193 -15.19 -10.55 7.14
C ASN A 193 -14.32 -10.18 5.93
N PHE A 194 -13.26 -9.41 6.19
CA PHE A 194 -12.26 -9.11 5.20
C PHE A 194 -10.86 -9.18 5.79
N PHE A 195 -9.89 -9.40 4.91
CA PHE A 195 -8.48 -9.33 5.22
C PHE A 195 -7.80 -8.57 4.08
N ALA A 196 -7.30 -7.37 4.41
CA ALA A 196 -6.69 -6.48 3.44
C ALA A 196 -5.18 -6.69 3.45
N GLU A 197 -4.63 -6.96 2.27
CA GLU A 197 -3.20 -7.08 2.06
C GLU A 197 -2.63 -5.83 1.38
N ASP A 198 -1.29 -5.76 1.40
CA ASP A 198 -0.48 -4.65 0.92
C ASP A 198 0.82 -5.24 0.36
N VAL A 199 1.00 -5.17 -0.95
CA VAL A 199 2.15 -5.73 -1.67
C VAL A 199 2.57 -4.80 -2.78
N ALA A 200 3.86 -4.74 -3.06
CA ALA A 200 4.38 -3.99 -4.20
C ALA A 200 5.00 -4.94 -5.21
N VAL A 201 4.88 -4.60 -6.50
CA VAL A 201 5.59 -5.24 -7.61
C VAL A 201 6.20 -4.17 -8.50
N PRO A 202 7.23 -4.48 -9.31
CA PRO A 202 7.65 -3.59 -10.38
C PRO A 202 6.44 -3.18 -11.23
N ILE A 203 6.38 -1.93 -11.68
CA ILE A 203 5.19 -1.37 -12.36
C ILE A 203 4.80 -2.21 -13.59
N ALA A 204 5.80 -2.71 -14.33
CA ALA A 204 5.59 -3.59 -15.48
C ALA A 204 4.89 -4.92 -15.13
N GLU A 205 4.95 -5.35 -13.88
CA GLU A 205 4.39 -6.61 -13.37
C GLU A 205 3.01 -6.43 -12.72
N ILE A 206 2.45 -5.19 -12.66
CA ILE A 206 1.09 -4.95 -12.17
C ILE A 206 0.04 -5.82 -12.92
N PRO A 207 0.03 -5.88 -14.27
CA PRO A 207 -0.92 -6.73 -15.00
C PRO A 207 -0.87 -8.19 -14.53
N GLU A 208 0.33 -8.75 -14.47
CA GLU A 208 0.55 -10.15 -14.10
C GLU A 208 0.16 -10.41 -12.65
N MET A 209 0.48 -9.50 -11.72
CA MET A 209 0.09 -9.64 -10.32
C MET A 209 -1.42 -9.66 -10.14
N ILE A 210 -2.16 -8.75 -10.80
CA ILE A 210 -3.62 -8.74 -10.71
C ILE A 210 -4.22 -10.01 -11.33
N ARG A 211 -3.70 -10.45 -12.48
CA ARG A 211 -4.13 -11.71 -13.12
C ARG A 211 -3.97 -12.91 -12.18
N ARG A 212 -2.84 -13.00 -11.45
CA ARG A 212 -2.62 -14.05 -10.44
C ARG A 212 -3.59 -13.97 -9.27
N VAL A 213 -3.90 -12.77 -8.78
CA VAL A 213 -4.91 -12.56 -7.74
C VAL A 213 -6.30 -13.01 -8.20
N GLN A 214 -6.70 -12.69 -9.43
CA GLN A 214 -7.98 -13.11 -10.00
C GLN A 214 -8.06 -14.64 -10.19
N GLU A 215 -6.98 -15.25 -10.65
CA GLU A 215 -6.90 -16.71 -10.79
C GLU A 215 -6.97 -17.39 -9.42
N LEU A 216 -6.28 -16.84 -8.40
CA LEU A 216 -6.37 -17.32 -7.03
C LEU A 216 -7.81 -17.23 -6.48
N ALA A 217 -8.51 -16.12 -6.74
CA ALA A 217 -9.92 -15.96 -6.38
C ALA A 217 -10.79 -17.04 -7.04
N ARG A 218 -10.57 -17.33 -8.34
CA ARG A 218 -11.29 -18.38 -9.08
C ARG A 218 -11.02 -19.79 -8.53
N GLN A 219 -9.77 -20.10 -8.20
CA GLN A 219 -9.36 -21.41 -7.70
C GLN A 219 -9.87 -21.68 -6.29
N THR A 220 -9.89 -20.66 -5.43
CA THR A 220 -10.28 -20.80 -4.01
C THR A 220 -11.77 -20.56 -3.77
N GLY A 221 -12.47 -19.90 -4.71
CA GLY A 221 -13.83 -19.41 -4.52
C GLY A 221 -13.93 -18.22 -3.55
N LEU A 222 -12.80 -17.65 -3.13
CA LEU A 222 -12.77 -16.41 -2.35
C LEU A 222 -13.07 -15.22 -3.26
N ARG A 223 -13.80 -14.22 -2.76
CA ARG A 223 -13.93 -12.95 -3.48
C ARG A 223 -12.74 -12.07 -3.09
N ILE A 224 -11.82 -11.85 -4.01
CA ILE A 224 -10.68 -10.93 -3.82
C ILE A 224 -10.93 -9.70 -4.69
N VAL A 225 -10.87 -8.52 -4.08
CA VAL A 225 -11.05 -7.23 -4.77
C VAL A 225 -9.77 -6.41 -4.60
N THR A 226 -9.37 -5.66 -5.61
CA THR A 226 -8.08 -4.97 -5.63
C THR A 226 -8.23 -3.49 -5.95
N VAL A 227 -7.71 -2.66 -5.03
CA VAL A 227 -7.38 -1.26 -5.30
C VAL A 227 -5.87 -1.07 -5.20
N GLY A 228 -5.29 -0.03 -5.78
CA GLY A 228 -3.85 0.15 -5.70
C GLY A 228 -3.37 1.53 -6.09
N HIS A 229 -2.19 1.90 -5.59
CA HIS A 229 -1.39 3.02 -6.08
C HIS A 229 -0.57 2.51 -7.27
N ALA A 230 -1.23 2.37 -8.43
CA ALA A 230 -0.61 1.73 -9.58
C ALA A 230 0.67 2.44 -10.06
N GLY A 231 0.81 3.74 -9.76
CA GLY A 231 1.94 4.56 -10.19
C GLY A 231 3.26 4.26 -9.51
N ASP A 232 3.22 3.55 -8.39
CA ASP A 232 4.40 3.11 -7.64
C ASP A 232 4.44 1.59 -7.44
N GLY A 233 3.55 0.85 -8.13
CA GLY A 233 3.54 -0.61 -8.09
C GLY A 233 2.83 -1.23 -6.88
N ASN A 234 2.20 -0.41 -6.03
CA ASN A 234 1.54 -0.89 -4.82
C ASN A 234 0.09 -1.34 -5.08
N LEU A 235 -0.25 -2.55 -4.64
CA LEU A 235 -1.56 -3.17 -4.77
C LEU A 235 -2.08 -3.62 -3.39
N HIS A 236 -3.38 -3.43 -3.18
CA HIS A 236 -4.10 -3.79 -1.96
C HIS A 236 -5.18 -4.85 -2.23
N PRO A 237 -4.80 -6.10 -2.51
CA PRO A 237 -5.77 -7.18 -2.64
C PRO A 237 -6.48 -7.40 -1.30
N THR A 238 -7.80 -7.33 -1.31
CA THR A 238 -8.66 -7.49 -0.13
C THR A 238 -9.49 -8.76 -0.30
N ILE A 239 -9.23 -9.73 0.57
CA ILE A 239 -9.92 -11.01 0.59
C ILE A 239 -11.20 -10.86 1.41
N LEU A 240 -12.36 -10.99 0.76
CA LEU A 240 -13.68 -11.05 1.40
C LEU A 240 -14.09 -12.50 1.61
N PHE A 241 -14.51 -12.84 2.83
CA PHE A 241 -14.80 -14.24 3.18
C PHE A 241 -15.95 -14.38 4.18
N THR A 242 -16.61 -15.53 4.15
CA THR A 242 -17.52 -15.98 5.21
C THR A 242 -16.75 -16.77 6.27
N ASP A 243 -17.36 -17.04 7.42
CA ASP A 243 -16.68 -17.83 8.46
C ASP A 243 -16.33 -19.26 8.00
N GLU A 244 -17.13 -19.85 7.12
CA GLU A 244 -16.84 -21.15 6.49
C GLU A 244 -15.57 -21.09 5.62
N GLN A 245 -15.35 -19.96 4.93
CA GLN A 245 -14.19 -19.75 4.06
C GLN A 245 -12.94 -19.27 4.80
N ARG A 246 -13.04 -18.90 6.09
CA ARG A 246 -11.95 -18.28 6.86
C ARG A 246 -10.64 -19.08 6.84
N HIS A 247 -10.73 -20.40 6.87
CA HIS A 247 -9.57 -21.29 6.86
C HIS A 247 -8.72 -21.16 5.58
N LEU A 248 -9.30 -20.69 4.47
CA LEU A 248 -8.62 -20.48 3.18
C LEU A 248 -7.81 -19.18 3.13
N VAL A 249 -8.14 -18.19 3.97
CA VAL A 249 -7.59 -16.82 3.89
C VAL A 249 -6.09 -16.81 4.11
N SER A 250 -5.59 -17.60 5.07
CA SER A 250 -4.17 -17.70 5.38
C SER A 250 -3.36 -18.19 4.17
N HIS A 251 -3.85 -19.24 3.50
CA HIS A 251 -3.21 -19.79 2.31
C HIS A 251 -3.25 -18.81 1.14
N ALA A 252 -4.39 -18.15 0.92
CA ALA A 252 -4.55 -17.17 -0.14
C ALA A 252 -3.60 -15.97 0.06
N ALA A 253 -3.51 -15.43 1.28
CA ALA A 253 -2.58 -14.35 1.60
C ALA A 253 -1.10 -14.77 1.41
N ALA A 254 -0.73 -15.96 1.88
CA ALA A 254 0.62 -16.49 1.69
C ALA A 254 0.96 -16.69 0.20
N GLN A 255 -0.02 -17.06 -0.63
CA GLN A 255 0.14 -17.16 -2.08
C GLN A 255 0.36 -15.78 -2.72
N ILE A 256 -0.41 -14.76 -2.32
CA ILE A 256 -0.23 -13.37 -2.76
C ILE A 256 1.19 -12.88 -2.44
N PHE A 257 1.71 -13.17 -1.24
CA PHE A 257 3.09 -12.83 -0.88
C PHE A 257 4.12 -13.52 -1.77
N ARG A 258 3.96 -14.82 -2.04
CA ARG A 258 4.86 -15.56 -2.94
C ARG A 258 4.82 -15.00 -4.35
N ASP A 259 3.64 -14.67 -4.85
CA ASP A 259 3.47 -14.10 -6.18
C ASP A 259 4.18 -12.75 -6.30
N ALA A 260 3.96 -11.84 -5.35
CA ALA A 260 4.66 -10.56 -5.29
C ALA A 260 6.19 -10.74 -5.28
N LEU A 261 6.73 -11.60 -4.41
CA LEU A 261 8.17 -11.87 -4.34
C LEU A 261 8.72 -12.50 -5.64
N SER A 262 7.96 -13.40 -6.27
CA SER A 262 8.37 -14.04 -7.53
C SER A 262 8.45 -13.07 -8.71
N LEU A 263 7.72 -11.97 -8.64
CA LEU A 263 7.74 -10.86 -9.60
C LEU A 263 8.81 -9.81 -9.25
N GLY A 264 9.69 -10.08 -8.29
CA GLY A 264 10.70 -9.13 -7.83
C GLY A 264 10.13 -8.00 -6.95
N GLY A 265 8.97 -8.23 -6.35
CA GLY A 265 8.27 -7.30 -5.48
C GLY A 265 8.58 -7.47 -3.99
N SER A 266 7.69 -6.93 -3.15
CA SER A 266 7.76 -6.95 -1.68
C SER A 266 6.45 -7.45 -1.08
N VAL A 267 6.52 -8.12 0.08
CA VAL A 267 5.31 -8.53 0.82
C VAL A 267 4.64 -7.39 1.56
N SER A 268 5.24 -6.20 1.58
CA SER A 268 4.69 -5.00 2.22
C SER A 268 5.20 -3.74 1.55
N ALA A 269 4.30 -2.97 0.95
CA ALA A 269 4.67 -1.75 0.25
C ALA A 269 4.79 -0.55 1.21
N GLU A 270 3.82 -0.40 2.12
CA GLU A 270 3.71 0.76 3.01
C GLU A 270 3.32 0.43 4.45
N HIS A 271 2.85 -0.78 4.76
CA HIS A 271 2.36 -1.13 6.10
C HIS A 271 3.45 -1.69 7.04
N GLY A 272 4.58 -2.09 6.48
CA GLY A 272 5.68 -2.75 7.19
C GLY A 272 5.46 -4.25 7.41
N LEU A 273 6.40 -4.90 8.08
CA LEU A 273 6.35 -6.32 8.38
C LEU A 273 5.57 -6.59 9.66
N GLY A 274 5.81 -5.78 10.69
CA GLY A 274 5.19 -5.94 12.00
C GLY A 274 5.40 -7.32 12.60
N ALA A 275 4.38 -7.82 13.30
CA ALA A 275 4.35 -9.20 13.78
C ALA A 275 3.74 -10.15 12.74
N LEU A 276 2.87 -9.63 11.86
CA LEU A 276 2.07 -10.42 10.93
C LEU A 276 2.89 -11.02 9.80
N LYS A 277 3.80 -10.24 9.19
CA LYS A 277 4.58 -10.62 8.01
C LYS A 277 6.04 -10.95 8.32
N ARG A 278 6.48 -10.83 9.59
CA ARG A 278 7.89 -11.01 10.00
C ARG A 278 8.51 -12.34 9.54
N ASP A 279 7.73 -13.42 9.53
CA ASP A 279 8.24 -14.75 9.20
C ASP A 279 8.48 -14.90 7.69
N PHE A 280 7.95 -13.99 6.86
CA PHE A 280 8.25 -13.88 5.43
C PHE A 280 9.49 -13.02 5.13
N ALA A 281 10.02 -12.27 6.10
CA ALA A 281 11.08 -11.28 5.89
C ALA A 281 12.36 -11.88 5.27
N GLU A 282 12.73 -13.11 5.63
CA GLU A 282 13.90 -13.77 5.04
C GLU A 282 13.70 -14.13 3.57
N ARG A 283 12.46 -14.44 3.15
CA ARG A 283 12.15 -14.70 1.74
C ARG A 283 12.30 -13.44 0.89
N GLU A 284 12.02 -12.28 1.47
CA GLU A 284 12.16 -10.98 0.79
C GLU A 284 13.61 -10.48 0.79
N HIS A 285 14.25 -10.43 1.97
CA HIS A 285 15.55 -9.78 2.12
C HIS A 285 16.75 -10.73 1.97
N GLY A 286 16.51 -12.03 2.06
CA GLY A 286 17.55 -13.05 2.11
C GLY A 286 18.28 -13.13 3.46
N PRO A 287 18.99 -14.23 3.71
CA PRO A 287 19.57 -14.54 5.02
C PRO A 287 20.64 -13.54 5.45
N ILE A 288 21.45 -13.01 4.51
CA ILE A 288 22.53 -12.06 4.81
C ILE A 288 21.97 -10.74 5.34
N ALA A 289 20.91 -10.21 4.71
CA ALA A 289 20.30 -8.97 5.15
C ALA A 289 19.63 -9.14 6.52
N ILE A 290 18.91 -10.26 6.74
CA ILE A 290 18.32 -10.59 8.05
C ILE A 290 19.40 -10.67 9.13
N GLU A 291 20.52 -11.35 8.88
CA GLU A 291 21.63 -11.46 9.82
C GLU A 291 22.20 -10.07 10.20
N LEU A 292 22.43 -9.21 9.21
CA LEU A 292 22.94 -7.86 9.44
C LEU A 292 21.94 -6.99 10.20
N MET A 293 20.64 -7.06 9.88
CA MET A 293 19.61 -6.34 10.61
C MET A 293 19.53 -6.78 12.07
N ARG A 294 19.67 -8.09 12.37
CA ARG A 294 19.76 -8.59 13.74
C ARG A 294 20.98 -8.07 14.49
N LYS A 295 22.14 -8.02 13.82
CA LYS A 295 23.37 -7.43 14.40
C LYS A 295 23.17 -5.95 14.73
N MET A 296 22.54 -5.18 13.84
CA MET A 296 22.22 -3.77 14.10
C MET A 296 21.24 -3.62 15.28
N LYS A 297 20.21 -4.46 15.34
CA LYS A 297 19.26 -4.51 16.47
C LYS A 297 19.99 -4.79 17.79
N ALA A 298 20.86 -5.78 17.84
CA ALA A 298 21.61 -6.12 19.05
C ALA A 298 22.56 -5.00 19.53
N VAL A 299 23.08 -4.17 18.60
CA VAL A 299 23.91 -3.01 18.95
C VAL A 299 23.09 -1.87 19.57
N LEU A 300 21.87 -1.65 19.08
CA LEU A 300 21.02 -0.51 19.50
C LEU A 300 20.04 -0.86 20.63
N ASP A 301 19.71 -2.14 20.78
CA ASP A 301 18.81 -2.68 21.81
C ASP A 301 19.27 -4.07 22.25
N PRO A 302 20.35 -4.15 23.05
CA PRO A 302 20.95 -5.42 23.49
C PRO A 302 20.01 -6.24 24.39
N ASP A 303 19.12 -5.59 25.14
CA ASP A 303 18.17 -6.25 26.05
C ASP A 303 16.86 -6.66 25.34
N GLY A 304 16.70 -6.30 24.06
CA GLY A 304 15.53 -6.66 23.26
C GLY A 304 14.22 -6.02 23.73
N ILE A 305 14.28 -4.88 24.44
CA ILE A 305 13.11 -4.24 25.05
C ILE A 305 12.28 -3.40 24.07
N LEU A 306 12.87 -2.99 22.94
CA LEU A 306 12.22 -2.16 21.95
C LEU A 306 11.43 -3.00 20.95
N ASN A 307 10.12 -3.03 21.15
CA ASN A 307 9.14 -3.60 20.23
C ASN A 307 9.44 -5.06 19.83
N PRO A 308 9.58 -5.98 20.81
CA PRO A 308 9.96 -7.37 20.56
C PRO A 308 8.93 -8.10 19.69
N HIS A 309 9.35 -9.24 19.13
CA HIS A 309 8.49 -10.12 18.32
C HIS A 309 8.01 -9.49 16.99
N LYS A 310 8.79 -8.60 16.39
CA LYS A 310 8.46 -7.92 15.12
C LYS A 310 9.65 -7.87 14.18
N ILE A 311 9.37 -7.66 12.88
CA ILE A 311 10.33 -7.57 11.76
C ILE A 311 11.07 -8.88 11.47
N PHE A 312 11.62 -9.52 12.49
CA PHE A 312 12.48 -10.68 12.35
C PHE A 312 11.68 -11.98 12.38
N PRO A 313 12.04 -12.98 11.53
CA PRO A 313 11.45 -14.31 11.63
C PRO A 313 11.67 -14.92 13.02
N GLU A 314 10.63 -15.49 13.62
CA GLU A 314 10.74 -16.31 14.82
C GLU A 314 10.52 -17.79 14.51
N GLN A 315 9.85 -18.05 13.38
CA GLN A 315 9.54 -19.39 12.90
C GLN A 315 9.65 -19.40 11.36
N PRO A 316 9.73 -20.57 10.72
CA PRO A 316 9.62 -20.65 9.26
C PRO A 316 8.29 -20.07 8.77
N ALA A 317 8.30 -19.31 7.67
CA ALA A 317 7.06 -18.81 7.06
C ALA A 317 6.15 -19.99 6.66
N THR A 318 4.89 -19.95 7.11
CA THR A 318 3.89 -20.97 6.79
C THR A 318 2.65 -20.34 6.16
N ASP A 319 1.91 -21.15 5.40
CA ASP A 319 0.63 -20.75 4.82
C ASP A 319 -0.50 -20.71 5.86
N GLU A 320 -0.21 -21.11 7.11
CA GLU A 320 -1.14 -21.17 8.24
C GLU A 320 -0.95 -20.01 9.23
N PHE A 321 -0.14 -19.00 8.88
CA PHE A 321 0.26 -17.92 9.79
C PHE A 321 -0.91 -17.17 10.44
N LEU A 322 -2.04 -16.97 9.74
CA LEU A 322 -3.25 -16.40 10.34
C LEU A 322 -3.98 -17.42 11.22
N ASN A 323 -4.06 -18.67 10.76
CA ASN A 323 -4.80 -19.72 11.47
C ASN A 323 -4.15 -20.09 12.81
N ALA A 324 -2.84 -19.86 12.95
CA ALA A 324 -2.11 -19.97 14.20
C ALA A 324 -2.30 -18.76 15.14
N MET A 325 -2.84 -17.62 14.66
CA MET A 325 -3.00 -16.43 15.49
C MET A 325 -4.12 -16.59 16.53
N PRO A 326 -3.87 -16.26 17.81
CA PRO A 326 -4.89 -16.29 18.85
C PRO A 326 -6.11 -15.44 18.47
N GLY A 327 -7.28 -16.09 18.42
CA GLY A 327 -8.55 -15.43 18.14
C GLY A 327 -8.89 -15.25 16.66
N TRP A 328 -8.04 -15.68 15.72
CA TRP A 328 -8.36 -15.69 14.29
C TRP A 328 -9.41 -16.75 13.96
N MET A 329 -9.14 -18.02 14.29
CA MET A 329 -10.10 -19.09 14.11
C MET A 329 -11.20 -19.00 15.18
N PRO A 330 -12.48 -19.18 14.81
CA PRO A 330 -13.58 -19.28 15.76
C PRO A 330 -13.26 -20.40 16.74
N ASN A 331 -13.25 -20.09 18.04
CA ASN A 331 -13.13 -21.14 19.05
C ASN A 331 -14.49 -21.85 19.13
N PRO A 332 -14.59 -23.15 18.78
CA PRO A 332 -15.85 -23.87 18.77
C PRO A 332 -16.52 -23.95 20.17
N ASN A 333 -15.77 -23.70 21.24
CA ASN A 333 -16.24 -23.68 22.62
C ASN A 333 -16.52 -22.26 23.17
N ARG A 334 -16.34 -21.21 22.36
CA ARG A 334 -16.59 -19.82 22.79
C ARG A 334 -18.07 -19.52 22.61
N ARG A 335 -18.76 -19.24 23.72
CA ARG A 335 -20.16 -18.80 23.67
C ARG A 335 -20.30 -17.56 22.77
N PRO A 336 -21.36 -17.46 21.95
CA PRO A 336 -21.59 -16.30 21.09
C PRO A 336 -21.60 -15.01 21.91
N ARG A 337 -21.07 -13.92 21.34
CA ARG A 337 -21.12 -12.61 22.02
C ARG A 337 -22.58 -12.14 22.00
N ARG A 338 -23.01 -11.38 23.02
CA ARG A 338 -24.39 -10.88 23.15
C ARG A 338 -24.97 -10.24 21.87
N ALA A 339 -24.14 -9.63 21.03
CA ALA A 339 -24.54 -9.06 19.74
C ALA A 339 -25.05 -10.10 18.71
N GLU A 340 -24.63 -11.37 18.80
CA GLU A 340 -25.10 -12.47 17.95
C GLU A 340 -26.43 -13.07 18.47
N LEU A 341 -26.88 -12.70 19.67
CA LEU A 341 -28.13 -13.18 20.27
C LEU A 341 -29.31 -12.20 20.09
N GLY A 342 -29.11 -11.07 19.42
CA GLY A 342 -30.19 -10.08 19.20
C GLY A 342 -30.82 -9.58 20.51
N LEU A 343 -30.04 -9.46 21.59
CA LEU A 343 -30.46 -8.94 22.90
C LEU A 343 -29.73 -7.66 23.28
#